data_AF-A0A8H7LB96-F1
#
_entry.id   AF-A0A8H7LB96-F1
#
_cell.length_a   1.000
_cell.length_b   1.000
_cell.length_c   1.000
_cell.angle_alpha   90.00
_cell.angle_beta   90.00
_cell.angle_gamma   90.00
#
_symmetry.space_group_name_H-M   'P 1'
#
loop_
_entity.id
_entity.type
_entity.pdbx_description
1 polymer ?
#
loop_
_entity_poly.entity_id
_entity_poly.type
_entity_poly.pdbx_seq_one_letter_code
_entity_poly.pdbx_strand_id
1 'polypeptide(L)'
;MEPLRKKARILAVVCVIFLYIFYITFGKHGHTSLAHNVSKKRLLDRALTQHKNYKENGLNFQTVKSTRLPLLSRLHEQLSEQFPYQPEKGFQKNIWQTWKIGLEDPSFPNMYKHLQATWDTNNPGYKHYVIADKQCDSMIQQLYAKVPDVAEAWTSMPKSILKADFFRYLILYARGGVYSDIDTTSLQPVDTWVSNNATLYDLPNNAGLVVGIEADPDRPDWAEWYARRIQFCQWTIQAKKGHPMLRELIAKITQITLERKKHDQLQKVLGKDQGGDIMNWTGPGIFTDMVFLYMNSIMQSEDRLEQPTNAHEEIVTWHLFTGMRVPLVLEDVLVLPITCFSPGVGQMGAGGPNDKWAYVQHMFLGSWKDDKPKPRERHPNIH
;
A
#
# COMPACT_ATOMS: atom_id res chain seq x y z
N MET A 1 57.14 60.11 12.11
CA MET A 1 56.74 58.86 11.40
C MET A 1 55.69 58.02 12.12
N GLU A 2 55.52 58.16 13.44
CA GLU A 2 54.56 57.41 14.26
C GLU A 2 53.05 57.67 13.99
N PRO A 3 52.58 58.92 13.76
CA PRO A 3 51.16 59.18 13.57
C PRO A 3 50.61 58.66 12.22
N LEU A 4 51.46 58.60 11.19
CA LEU A 4 51.11 58.02 9.88
C LEU A 4 50.91 56.49 9.99
N ARG A 5 51.75 55.79 10.77
CA ARG A 5 51.61 54.35 10.99
C ARG A 5 50.34 54.00 11.77
N LYS A 6 49.92 54.84 12.72
CA LYS A 6 48.67 54.64 13.49
C LYS A 6 47.44 54.84 12.60
N LYS A 7 47.43 55.86 11.74
CA LYS A 7 46.36 56.08 10.75
C LYS A 7 46.28 54.95 9.72
N ALA A 8 47.41 54.46 9.23
CA ALA A 8 47.46 53.32 8.32
C ALA A 8 46.93 52.02 8.94
N ARG A 9 47.24 51.76 10.22
CA ARG A 9 46.70 50.60 10.95
C ARG A 9 45.19 50.69 11.17
N ILE A 10 44.66 51.87 11.50
CA ILE A 10 43.22 52.07 11.65
C ILE A 10 42.51 51.85 10.30
N LEU A 11 43.07 52.40 9.21
CA LEU A 11 42.50 52.22 7.87
C LEU A 11 42.51 50.73 7.44
N ALA A 12 43.59 50.01 7.74
CA ALA A 12 43.67 48.57 7.45
C ALA A 12 42.62 47.76 8.22
N VAL A 13 42.40 48.06 9.51
CA VAL A 13 41.37 47.40 10.32
C VAL A 13 39.97 47.70 9.78
N VAL A 14 39.70 48.96 9.39
CA VAL A 14 38.43 49.34 8.77
C VAL A 14 38.22 48.62 7.44
N CYS A 15 39.25 48.51 6.59
CA CYS A 15 39.17 47.75 5.34
C CYS A 15 38.90 46.26 5.57
N VAL A 16 39.54 45.63 6.57
CA VAL A 16 39.30 44.22 6.91
C VAL A 16 37.87 44.02 7.42
N ILE A 17 37.36 44.91 8.28
CA ILE A 17 35.97 44.86 8.74
C ILE A 17 35.00 45.06 7.57
N PHE A 18 35.29 46.00 6.66
CA PHE A 18 34.44 46.25 5.50
C PHE A 18 34.44 45.06 4.54
N LEU A 19 35.59 44.42 4.30
CA LEU A 19 35.69 43.20 3.50
C LEU A 19 35.01 42.01 4.18
N TYR A 20 35.08 41.91 5.50
CA TYR A 20 34.39 40.88 6.28
C TYR A 20 32.87 41.07 6.26
N ILE A 21 32.39 42.31 6.44
CA ILE A 21 30.98 42.64 6.29
C ILE A 21 30.55 42.38 4.85
N PHE A 22 31.29 42.84 3.84
CA PHE A 22 31.00 42.56 2.43
C PHE A 22 30.96 41.05 2.14
N TYR A 23 31.85 40.25 2.72
CA TYR A 23 31.84 38.80 2.60
C TYR A 23 30.65 38.16 3.33
N ILE A 24 30.21 38.68 4.48
CA ILE A 24 29.00 38.17 5.15
C ILE A 24 27.73 38.58 4.40
N THR A 25 27.66 39.83 3.93
CA THR A 25 26.49 40.41 3.27
C THR A 25 26.34 39.90 1.84
N PHE A 26 27.45 39.73 1.10
CA PHE A 26 27.45 39.34 -0.31
C PHE A 26 28.16 38.00 -0.58
N GLY A 27 29.11 37.57 0.24
CA GLY A 27 29.81 36.27 0.08
C GLY A 27 28.98 35.05 0.51
N LYS A 28 27.86 35.23 1.22
CA LYS A 28 26.82 34.20 1.40
C LYS A 28 25.89 34.04 0.19
N HIS A 29 26.09 34.80 -0.88
CA HIS A 29 25.46 34.54 -2.18
C HIS A 29 26.41 33.76 -3.11
N GLY A 30 27.17 32.81 -2.53
CA GLY A 30 27.88 31.79 -3.28
C GLY A 30 26.87 30.80 -3.87
N HIS A 31 26.66 30.90 -5.18
CA HIS A 31 25.99 29.90 -6.02
C HIS A 31 24.72 29.31 -5.42
N THR A 32 23.62 30.07 -5.49
CA THR A 32 22.33 29.41 -5.75
C THR A 32 22.51 28.65 -7.06
N SER A 33 22.71 27.34 -6.97
CA SER A 33 22.60 26.48 -8.14
C SER A 33 21.23 26.78 -8.72
N LEU A 34 21.20 27.37 -9.90
CA LEU A 34 19.99 27.60 -10.68
C LEU A 34 19.41 26.28 -11.24
N ALA A 35 19.75 25.14 -10.63
CA ALA A 35 18.98 23.93 -10.77
C ALA A 35 17.67 24.17 -10.00
N HIS A 36 16.67 24.70 -10.71
CA HIS A 36 15.29 24.70 -10.26
C HIS A 36 15.00 23.40 -9.51
N ASN A 37 14.62 23.48 -8.23
CA ASN A 37 13.88 22.43 -7.53
C ASN A 37 12.55 22.25 -8.29
N VAL A 38 12.59 21.54 -9.42
CA VAL A 38 11.41 21.19 -10.19
C VAL A 38 10.61 20.23 -9.33
N SER A 39 9.39 20.61 -8.94
CA SER A 39 8.53 19.76 -8.12
C SER A 39 8.32 18.39 -8.79
N LYS A 40 8.17 17.34 -7.98
CA LYS A 40 7.92 15.99 -8.50
C LYS A 40 6.69 15.94 -9.42
N LYS A 41 5.68 16.76 -9.13
CA LYS A 41 4.54 17.02 -10.03
C LYS A 41 4.97 17.43 -11.44
N ARG A 42 5.78 18.49 -11.56
CA ARG A 42 6.29 18.96 -12.87
C ARG A 42 7.16 17.90 -13.57
N LEU A 43 7.91 17.10 -12.82
CA LEU A 43 8.67 15.98 -13.38
C LEU A 43 7.74 14.89 -13.93
N LEU A 44 6.69 14.55 -13.20
CA LEU A 44 5.67 13.60 -13.64
C LEU A 44 4.94 14.12 -14.87
N ASP A 45 4.51 15.38 -14.89
CA ASP A 45 3.86 16.00 -16.05
C ASP A 45 4.73 15.94 -17.31
N ARG A 46 6.04 16.18 -17.17
CA ARG A 46 7.01 16.04 -18.27
C ARG A 46 7.12 14.59 -18.73
N ALA A 47 7.22 13.64 -17.80
CA ALA A 47 7.31 12.22 -18.12
C ALA A 47 6.05 11.74 -18.88
N LEU A 48 4.86 12.13 -18.43
CA LEU A 48 3.59 11.83 -19.08
C LEU A 48 3.48 12.48 -20.48
N THR A 49 4.00 13.71 -20.64
CA THR A 49 4.03 14.39 -21.95
C THR A 49 4.96 13.69 -22.95
N GLN A 50 6.09 13.17 -22.47
CA GLN A 50 7.06 12.42 -23.28
C GLN A 50 6.54 11.01 -23.63
N HIS A 51 5.75 10.40 -22.74
CA HIS A 51 5.20 9.06 -22.89
C HIS A 51 3.68 9.09 -23.07
N LYS A 52 3.16 9.77 -24.10
CA LYS A 52 1.71 9.96 -24.29
C LYS A 52 0.89 8.65 -24.27
N ASN A 53 1.50 7.53 -24.69
CA ASN A 53 0.88 6.20 -24.72
C ASN A 53 1.31 5.29 -23.55
N TYR A 54 1.70 5.87 -22.41
CA TYR A 54 2.20 5.11 -21.26
C TYR A 54 1.22 4.03 -20.74
N LYS A 55 -0.08 4.18 -20.98
CA LYS A 55 -1.09 3.17 -20.60
C LYS A 55 -0.95 1.86 -21.36
N GLU A 56 -0.33 1.89 -22.54
CA GLU A 56 -0.08 0.73 -23.41
C GLU A 56 1.40 0.30 -23.40
N ASN A 57 2.31 1.28 -23.26
CA ASN A 57 3.75 1.05 -23.35
C ASN A 57 4.46 0.98 -21.99
N GLY A 58 3.78 1.42 -20.93
CA GLY A 58 4.32 1.47 -19.58
C GLY A 58 4.96 2.81 -19.24
N LEU A 59 5.14 3.03 -17.94
CA LEU A 59 5.91 4.12 -17.37
C LEU A 59 6.59 3.64 -16.09
N ASN A 60 7.88 3.91 -15.97
CA ASN A 60 8.60 3.80 -14.71
C ASN A 60 9.03 5.21 -14.29
N PHE A 61 8.28 5.81 -13.37
CA PHE A 61 8.57 7.14 -12.85
C PHE A 61 9.23 7.02 -11.48
N GLN A 62 10.51 7.37 -11.41
CA GLN A 62 11.28 7.43 -10.16
C GLN A 62 12.00 8.77 -10.06
N THR A 63 12.14 9.29 -8.84
CA THR A 63 12.94 10.48 -8.59
C THR A 63 14.27 10.13 -7.93
N VAL A 64 15.27 10.99 -8.10
CA VAL A 64 16.62 10.76 -7.57
C VAL A 64 16.64 10.73 -6.04
N LYS A 65 15.74 11.48 -5.39
CA LYS A 65 15.64 11.57 -3.93
C LYS A 65 14.38 10.87 -3.45
N SER A 66 14.56 9.72 -2.80
CA SER A 66 13.48 9.01 -2.11
C SER A 66 12.96 9.86 -0.95
N THR A 67 11.64 10.05 -0.91
CA THR A 67 10.96 10.79 0.15
C THR A 67 10.72 9.87 1.34
N ARG A 68 11.17 10.27 2.54
CA ARG A 68 10.83 9.57 3.79
C ARG A 68 9.62 10.26 4.42
N LEU A 69 8.58 9.49 4.71
CA LEU A 69 7.41 10.01 5.42
C LEU A 69 7.73 10.24 6.89
N PRO A 70 7.29 11.37 7.49
CA PRO A 70 7.51 11.65 8.90
C PRO A 70 6.77 10.66 9.81
N LEU A 71 7.25 10.53 11.04
CA LEU A 71 6.61 9.73 12.09
C LEU A 71 5.73 10.66 12.92
N LEU A 72 4.47 10.79 12.53
CA LEU A 72 3.56 11.82 13.07
C LEU A 72 2.95 11.46 14.43
N SER A 73 3.11 10.23 14.90
CA SER A 73 2.61 9.80 16.21
C SER A 73 3.41 8.64 16.78
N ARG A 74 3.24 8.41 18.09
CA ARG A 74 3.82 7.27 18.81
C ARG A 74 3.50 5.91 18.14
N LEU A 75 2.30 5.77 17.58
CA LEU A 75 1.92 4.55 16.86
C LEU A 75 2.79 4.34 15.62
N HIS A 76 3.07 5.41 14.85
CA HIS A 76 3.95 5.33 13.68
C HIS A 76 5.40 5.00 14.08
N GLU A 77 5.88 5.57 15.18
CA GLU A 77 7.20 5.26 15.75
C GLU A 77 7.30 3.79 16.13
N GLN A 78 6.37 3.29 16.96
CA GLN A 78 6.35 1.89 17.41
C GLN A 78 6.27 0.90 16.25
N LEU A 79 5.43 1.17 15.24
CA LEU A 79 5.34 0.36 14.03
C LEU A 79 6.68 0.32 13.28
N SER A 80 7.29 1.49 13.06
CA SER A 80 8.53 1.62 12.30
C SER A 80 9.75 1.02 13.03
N GLU A 81 9.79 1.13 14.35
CA GLU A 81 10.82 0.52 15.20
C GLU A 81 10.70 -1.02 15.20
N GLN A 82 9.49 -1.54 15.35
CA GLN A 82 9.25 -2.98 15.40
C GLN A 82 9.46 -3.64 14.03
N PHE A 83 9.08 -2.96 12.94
CA PHE A 83 9.14 -3.48 11.57
C PHE A 83 9.78 -2.46 10.61
N PRO A 84 11.11 -2.28 10.68
CA PRO A 84 11.79 -1.29 9.84
C PRO A 84 11.72 -1.65 8.36
N TYR A 85 11.44 -0.65 7.53
CA TYR A 85 11.47 -0.79 6.07
C TYR A 85 12.91 -0.83 5.54
N GLN A 86 13.19 -1.78 4.66
CA GLN A 86 14.50 -2.01 4.06
C GLN A 86 14.32 -2.10 2.53
N PRO A 87 14.24 -0.95 1.82
CA PRO A 87 13.90 -0.91 0.39
C PRO A 87 14.91 -1.67 -0.49
N GLU A 88 16.16 -1.79 -0.05
CA GLU A 88 17.24 -2.52 -0.72
C GLU A 88 17.09 -4.04 -0.68
N LYS A 89 16.26 -4.58 0.21
CA LYS A 89 15.99 -6.02 0.27
C LYS A 89 14.86 -6.41 -0.68
N GLY A 90 14.95 -7.62 -1.22
CA GLY A 90 13.89 -8.20 -2.04
C GLY A 90 12.62 -8.52 -1.24
N PHE A 91 11.54 -8.84 -1.97
CA PHE A 91 10.31 -9.34 -1.38
C PHE A 91 10.55 -10.65 -0.60
N GLN A 92 9.88 -10.80 0.53
CA GLN A 92 9.96 -12.03 1.32
C GLN A 92 9.23 -13.17 0.58
N LYS A 93 9.80 -14.38 0.57
CA LYS A 93 9.20 -15.55 -0.07
C LYS A 93 8.16 -16.26 0.84
N ASN A 94 7.15 -15.51 1.26
CA ASN A 94 6.01 -15.99 2.01
C ASN A 94 4.72 -15.76 1.21
N ILE A 95 3.79 -16.72 1.24
CA ILE A 95 2.42 -16.58 0.75
C ILE A 95 1.48 -16.81 1.95
N TRP A 96 0.57 -15.87 2.17
CA TRP A 96 -0.37 -15.88 3.29
C TRP A 96 -1.81 -15.96 2.79
N GLN A 97 -2.56 -16.94 3.27
CA GLN A 97 -4.01 -17.03 3.13
C GLN A 97 -4.61 -17.30 4.52
N THR A 98 -5.89 -16.96 4.69
CA THR A 98 -6.61 -17.23 5.95
C THR A 98 -7.91 -17.96 5.69
N TRP A 99 -8.29 -18.82 6.63
CA TRP A 99 -9.58 -19.49 6.62
C TRP A 99 -10.13 -19.70 8.02
N LYS A 100 -11.42 -20.01 8.13
CA LYS A 100 -12.11 -20.25 9.40
C LYS A 100 -11.47 -21.38 10.23
N ILE A 101 -10.97 -22.42 9.55
CA ILE A 101 -10.37 -23.63 10.14
C ILE A 101 -9.10 -24.02 9.40
N GLY A 102 -8.26 -24.83 10.05
CA GLY A 102 -6.97 -25.26 9.49
C GLY A 102 -7.12 -26.25 8.33
N LEU A 103 -6.14 -26.27 7.43
CA LEU A 103 -6.15 -27.10 6.21
C LEU A 103 -6.29 -28.61 6.50
N GLU A 104 -5.71 -29.07 7.61
CA GLU A 104 -5.76 -30.46 8.08
C GLU A 104 -7.11 -30.83 8.72
N ASP A 105 -8.00 -29.88 8.95
CA ASP A 105 -9.31 -30.16 9.50
C ASP A 105 -10.16 -30.95 8.47
N PRO A 106 -10.77 -32.08 8.86
CA PRO A 106 -11.62 -32.87 7.96
C PRO A 106 -12.81 -32.09 7.39
N SER A 107 -13.26 -31.04 8.08
CA SER A 107 -14.37 -30.17 7.65
C SER A 107 -13.95 -29.02 6.75
N PHE A 108 -12.64 -28.89 6.45
CA PHE A 108 -12.16 -27.87 5.51
C PHE A 108 -12.73 -28.12 4.10
N PRO A 109 -13.43 -27.15 3.48
CA PRO A 109 -14.14 -27.42 2.23
C PRO A 109 -13.19 -27.73 1.06
N ASN A 110 -13.46 -28.84 0.36
CA ASN A 110 -12.62 -29.34 -0.74
C ASN A 110 -12.39 -28.29 -1.85
N MET A 111 -13.41 -27.47 -2.15
CA MET A 111 -13.28 -26.39 -3.14
C MET A 111 -12.08 -25.47 -2.83
N TYR A 112 -11.97 -25.00 -1.58
CA TYR A 112 -10.86 -24.15 -1.16
C TYR A 112 -9.53 -24.91 -1.09
N LYS A 113 -9.55 -26.24 -0.82
CA LYS A 113 -8.32 -27.06 -0.85
C LYS A 113 -7.70 -27.09 -2.25
N HIS A 114 -8.54 -27.18 -3.28
CA HIS A 114 -8.09 -27.16 -4.66
C HIS A 114 -7.56 -25.77 -5.07
N LEU A 115 -8.24 -24.70 -4.69
CA LEU A 115 -7.82 -23.33 -5.00
C LEU A 115 -6.48 -23.00 -4.34
N GLN A 116 -6.35 -23.22 -3.02
CA GLN A 116 -5.12 -22.94 -2.28
C GLN A 116 -3.93 -23.80 -2.77
N ALA A 117 -4.17 -25.05 -3.21
CA ALA A 117 -3.11 -25.94 -3.68
C ALA A 117 -2.41 -25.44 -4.96
N THR A 118 -3.06 -24.56 -5.73
CA THR A 118 -2.43 -23.91 -6.89
C THR A 118 -1.29 -22.99 -6.45
N TRP A 119 -1.40 -22.36 -5.27
CA TRP A 119 -0.34 -21.55 -4.69
C TRP A 119 0.87 -22.39 -4.29
N ASP A 120 0.67 -23.56 -3.69
CA ASP A 120 1.76 -24.50 -3.37
C ASP A 120 2.47 -24.98 -4.65
N THR A 121 1.67 -25.44 -5.62
CA THR A 121 2.17 -26.09 -6.84
C THR A 121 2.96 -25.11 -7.71
N ASN A 122 2.45 -23.88 -7.87
CA ASN A 122 3.07 -22.89 -8.75
C ASN A 122 4.25 -22.17 -8.09
N ASN A 123 4.39 -22.23 -6.76
CA ASN A 123 5.39 -21.44 -6.02
C ASN A 123 6.28 -22.31 -5.11
N PRO A 124 7.00 -23.31 -5.64
CA PRO A 124 7.80 -24.24 -4.83
C PRO A 124 8.92 -23.57 -4.02
N GLY A 125 9.34 -22.36 -4.39
CA GLY A 125 10.32 -21.55 -3.65
C GLY A 125 9.75 -20.71 -2.51
N TYR A 126 8.43 -20.74 -2.29
CA TYR A 126 7.74 -19.94 -1.28
C TYR A 126 7.27 -20.80 -0.11
N LYS A 127 7.28 -20.20 1.08
CA LYS A 127 6.56 -20.77 2.22
C LYS A 127 5.11 -20.33 2.16
N HIS A 128 4.21 -21.26 1.92
CA HIS A 128 2.78 -21.02 1.89
C HIS A 128 2.15 -21.32 3.26
N TYR A 129 1.32 -20.40 3.74
CA TYR A 129 0.63 -20.51 5.01
C TYR A 129 -0.87 -20.30 4.83
N VAL A 130 -1.66 -21.30 5.22
CA VAL A 130 -3.12 -21.16 5.39
C VAL A 130 -3.41 -21.10 6.89
N ILE A 131 -3.62 -19.90 7.41
CA ILE A 131 -3.77 -19.64 8.85
C ILE A 131 -5.25 -19.69 9.25
N ALA A 132 -5.58 -20.48 10.27
CA ALA A 132 -6.93 -20.54 10.82
C ALA A 132 -7.26 -19.29 11.66
N ASP A 133 -8.52 -18.87 11.74
CA ASP A 133 -8.95 -17.70 12.53
C ASP A 133 -8.39 -17.68 13.97
N LYS A 134 -8.44 -18.80 14.69
CA LYS A 134 -7.90 -18.92 16.06
C LYS A 134 -6.37 -18.69 16.11
N GLN A 135 -5.66 -19.10 15.06
CA GLN A 135 -4.22 -18.88 14.94
C GLN A 135 -3.92 -17.44 14.57
N CYS A 136 -4.75 -16.78 13.75
CA CYS A 136 -4.64 -15.34 13.47
C CYS A 136 -4.67 -14.52 14.76
N ASP A 137 -5.62 -14.79 15.65
CA ASP A 137 -5.72 -14.07 16.94
C ASP A 137 -4.41 -14.17 17.74
N SER A 138 -3.90 -15.38 17.96
CA SER A 138 -2.66 -15.59 18.73
C SER A 138 -1.45 -14.97 18.04
N MET A 139 -1.37 -15.10 16.71
CA MET A 139 -0.27 -14.58 15.91
C MET A 139 -0.19 -13.06 15.96
N ILE A 140 -1.33 -12.37 15.79
CA ILE A 140 -1.35 -10.90 15.81
C ILE A 140 -1.00 -10.38 17.20
N GLN A 141 -1.52 -10.99 18.28
CA GLN A 141 -1.15 -10.61 19.65
C GLN A 141 0.35 -10.75 19.89
N GLN A 142 0.99 -11.81 19.37
CA GLN A 142 2.44 -12.00 19.52
C GLN A 142 3.26 -11.03 18.66
N LEU A 143 2.91 -10.86 17.38
CA LEU A 143 3.66 -9.99 16.46
C LEU A 143 3.63 -8.53 16.92
N TYR A 144 2.48 -8.08 17.43
CA TYR A 144 2.21 -6.69 17.79
C TYR A 144 2.20 -6.45 19.31
N ALA A 145 2.79 -7.36 20.11
CA ALA A 145 2.87 -7.19 21.57
C ALA A 145 3.55 -5.88 22.01
N LYS A 146 4.44 -5.32 21.18
CA LYS A 146 5.12 -4.03 21.43
C LYS A 146 4.39 -2.81 20.83
N VAL A 147 3.25 -3.03 20.19
CA VAL A 147 2.41 -2.00 19.56
C VAL A 147 0.97 -2.17 20.10
N PRO A 148 0.73 -1.82 21.39
CA PRO A 148 -0.48 -2.20 22.11
C PRO A 148 -1.77 -1.70 21.45
N ASP A 149 -1.76 -0.51 20.85
CA ASP A 149 -2.93 0.06 20.16
C ASP A 149 -3.42 -0.84 19.01
N VAL A 150 -2.49 -1.46 18.26
CA VAL A 150 -2.83 -2.39 17.18
C VAL A 150 -3.41 -3.68 17.74
N ALA A 151 -2.80 -4.22 18.80
CA ALA A 151 -3.29 -5.43 19.46
C ALA A 151 -4.69 -5.22 20.08
N GLU A 152 -4.94 -4.04 20.63
CA GLU A 152 -6.23 -3.63 21.17
C GLU A 152 -7.26 -3.44 20.05
N ALA A 153 -6.91 -2.76 18.96
CA ALA A 153 -7.79 -2.57 17.80
C ALA A 153 -8.21 -3.93 17.22
N TRP A 154 -7.26 -4.84 17.00
CA TRP A 154 -7.54 -6.21 16.56
C TRP A 154 -8.58 -6.91 17.45
N THR A 155 -8.38 -6.86 18.76
CA THR A 155 -9.28 -7.52 19.74
C THR A 155 -10.66 -6.87 19.77
N SER A 156 -10.74 -5.58 19.46
CA SER A 156 -11.98 -4.80 19.53
C SER A 156 -12.84 -4.92 18.28
N MET A 157 -12.33 -5.50 17.18
CA MET A 157 -13.09 -5.64 15.94
C MET A 157 -14.28 -6.60 16.11
N PRO A 158 -15.51 -6.17 15.78
CA PRO A 158 -16.73 -6.91 16.07
C PRO A 158 -17.09 -8.01 15.06
N LYS A 159 -16.45 -8.02 13.89
CA LYS A 159 -16.80 -8.91 12.77
C LYS A 159 -15.56 -9.62 12.24
N SER A 160 -15.71 -10.88 11.83
CA SER A 160 -14.65 -11.71 11.25
C SER A 160 -14.03 -11.05 10.00
N ILE A 161 -14.86 -10.48 9.12
CA ILE A 161 -14.42 -9.82 7.89
C ILE A 161 -13.50 -8.61 8.16
N LEU A 162 -13.77 -7.83 9.21
CA LEU A 162 -12.90 -6.71 9.60
C LEU A 162 -11.52 -7.23 10.03
N LYS A 163 -11.50 -8.34 10.78
CA LYS A 163 -10.24 -9.01 11.16
C LYS A 163 -9.51 -9.60 9.96
N ALA A 164 -10.20 -10.23 9.03
CA ALA A 164 -9.58 -10.79 7.82
C ALA A 164 -8.93 -9.70 6.96
N ASP A 165 -9.65 -8.60 6.71
CA ASP A 165 -9.12 -7.42 6.04
C ASP A 165 -7.92 -6.82 6.79
N PHE A 166 -7.99 -6.71 8.13
CA PHE A 166 -6.87 -6.13 8.88
C PHE A 166 -5.66 -7.07 8.93
N PHE A 167 -5.89 -8.37 9.03
CA PHE A 167 -4.85 -9.40 9.10
C PHE A 167 -3.91 -9.31 7.91
N ARG A 168 -4.45 -9.19 6.68
CA ARG A 168 -3.61 -9.12 5.47
C ARG A 168 -2.64 -7.95 5.48
N TYR A 169 -3.03 -6.80 6.02
CA TYR A 169 -2.13 -5.66 6.15
C TYR A 169 -1.08 -5.88 7.23
N LEU A 170 -1.51 -6.40 8.39
CA LEU A 170 -0.63 -6.67 9.52
C LEU A 170 0.44 -7.72 9.17
N ILE A 171 0.03 -8.83 8.55
CA ILE A 171 0.97 -9.91 8.23
C ILE A 171 1.98 -9.48 7.16
N LEU A 172 1.53 -8.75 6.13
CA LEU A 172 2.43 -8.19 5.12
C LEU A 172 3.37 -7.14 5.70
N TYR A 173 2.90 -6.29 6.61
CA TYR A 173 3.78 -5.33 7.28
C TYR A 173 4.85 -6.04 8.13
N ALA A 174 4.45 -7.06 8.89
CA ALA A 174 5.34 -7.75 9.82
C ALA A 174 6.30 -8.74 9.13
N ARG A 175 5.87 -9.40 8.05
CA ARG A 175 6.56 -10.54 7.43
C ARG A 175 6.77 -10.41 5.92
N GLY A 176 6.12 -9.47 5.27
CA GLY A 176 6.16 -9.27 3.82
C GLY A 176 5.72 -10.50 3.01
N GLY A 177 5.95 -10.39 1.71
CA GLY A 177 5.59 -11.41 0.74
C GLY A 177 4.26 -11.11 0.06
N VAL A 178 3.47 -12.16 -0.17
CA VAL A 178 2.16 -12.07 -0.84
C VAL A 178 1.07 -12.48 0.14
N TYR A 179 -0.01 -11.71 0.18
CA TYR A 179 -1.26 -12.18 0.74
C TYR A 179 -2.23 -12.43 -0.42
N SER A 180 -3.04 -13.49 -0.34
CA SER A 180 -4.18 -13.69 -1.23
C SER A 180 -5.37 -14.34 -0.51
N ASP A 181 -6.60 -13.94 -0.83
CA ASP A 181 -7.80 -14.57 -0.27
C ASP A 181 -7.88 -16.06 -0.68
N ILE A 182 -8.55 -16.88 0.14
CA ILE A 182 -8.53 -18.35 0.00
C ILE A 182 -9.25 -18.84 -1.26
N ASP A 183 -10.15 -18.04 -1.83
CA ASP A 183 -10.93 -18.33 -3.03
C ASP A 183 -10.25 -17.84 -4.31
N THR A 184 -8.91 -17.79 -4.28
CA THR A 184 -8.08 -17.42 -5.43
C THR A 184 -7.29 -18.60 -5.96
N THR A 185 -7.03 -18.58 -7.25
CA THR A 185 -6.09 -19.47 -7.93
C THR A 185 -4.86 -18.68 -8.35
N SER A 186 -3.67 -19.20 -8.04
CA SER A 186 -2.43 -18.74 -8.65
C SER A 186 -2.41 -19.20 -10.12
N LEU A 187 -2.42 -18.26 -11.06
CA LEU A 187 -2.30 -18.56 -12.50
C LEU A 187 -0.85 -18.58 -12.96
N GLN A 188 -0.01 -17.72 -12.36
CA GLN A 188 1.42 -17.64 -12.62
C GLN A 188 2.22 -17.67 -11.32
N PRO A 189 3.43 -18.28 -11.32
CA PRO A 189 4.35 -18.20 -10.19
C PRO A 189 4.66 -16.76 -9.82
N VAL A 190 4.72 -16.45 -8.53
CA VAL A 190 5.05 -15.10 -8.03
C VAL A 190 6.42 -14.65 -8.54
N ASP A 191 7.41 -15.55 -8.60
CA ASP A 191 8.75 -15.24 -9.13
C ASP A 191 8.73 -14.77 -10.60
N THR A 192 7.66 -15.04 -11.37
CA THR A 192 7.51 -14.56 -12.77
C THR A 192 6.76 -13.23 -12.89
N TRP A 193 6.20 -12.70 -11.80
CA TRP A 193 5.57 -11.38 -11.82
C TRP A 193 6.61 -10.31 -12.12
N VAL A 194 6.20 -9.26 -12.84
CA VAL A 194 7.10 -8.14 -13.19
C VAL A 194 7.75 -7.44 -12.00
N SER A 195 7.19 -7.59 -10.79
CA SER A 195 7.79 -7.09 -9.54
C SER A 195 9.13 -7.73 -9.21
N ASN A 196 9.44 -8.91 -9.76
CA ASN A 196 10.70 -9.62 -9.56
C ASN A 196 11.73 -9.36 -10.67
N ASN A 197 11.36 -8.63 -11.73
CA ASN A 197 12.32 -8.22 -12.75
C ASN A 197 13.31 -7.21 -12.17
N ALA A 198 14.59 -7.31 -12.53
CA ALA A 198 15.61 -6.36 -12.10
C ALA A 198 15.38 -4.94 -12.64
N THR A 199 14.78 -4.83 -13.84
CA THR A 199 14.44 -3.58 -14.50
C THR A 199 13.01 -3.61 -15.03
N LEU A 200 12.41 -2.42 -15.15
CA LEU A 200 11.13 -2.21 -15.82
C LEU A 200 11.19 -0.90 -16.59
N TYR A 201 10.93 -0.96 -17.91
CA TYR A 201 11.03 0.19 -18.83
C TYR A 201 12.41 0.88 -18.75
N ASP A 202 13.47 0.08 -18.90
CA ASP A 202 14.88 0.49 -18.90
C ASP A 202 15.41 1.16 -17.63
N LEU A 203 14.62 1.15 -16.54
CA LEU A 203 15.00 1.67 -15.23
C LEU A 203 15.03 0.54 -14.19
N PRO A 204 15.85 0.65 -13.13
CA PRO A 204 15.83 -0.30 -12.02
C PRO A 204 14.42 -0.48 -11.47
N ASN A 205 14.04 -1.72 -11.15
CA ASN A 205 12.78 -1.98 -10.47
C ASN A 205 12.99 -1.93 -8.95
N ASN A 206 12.46 -0.91 -8.32
CA ASN A 206 12.59 -0.62 -6.90
C ASN A 206 11.29 -0.90 -6.12
N ALA A 207 10.31 -1.58 -6.72
CA ALA A 207 9.00 -1.84 -6.12
C ALA A 207 9.13 -2.36 -4.69
N GLY A 208 8.50 -1.67 -3.75
CA GLY A 208 8.32 -2.09 -2.36
C GLY A 208 6.89 -2.54 -2.07
N LEU A 209 5.94 -2.06 -2.86
CA LEU A 209 4.53 -2.39 -2.82
C LEU A 209 4.04 -2.67 -4.24
N VAL A 210 3.25 -3.73 -4.39
CA VAL A 210 2.58 -4.09 -5.63
C VAL A 210 1.09 -4.20 -5.37
N VAL A 211 0.32 -3.41 -6.10
CA VAL A 211 -1.15 -3.39 -6.04
C VAL A 211 -1.71 -3.56 -7.44
N GLY A 212 -2.80 -4.29 -7.59
CA GLY A 212 -3.53 -4.39 -8.86
C GLY A 212 -4.81 -3.58 -8.83
N ILE A 213 -5.30 -3.14 -9.98
CA ILE A 213 -6.66 -2.61 -10.09
C ILE A 213 -7.64 -3.77 -9.92
N GLU A 214 -8.63 -3.63 -9.04
CA GLU A 214 -9.76 -4.56 -8.91
C GLU A 214 -10.90 -4.14 -9.83
N ALA A 215 -11.19 -2.84 -9.84
CA ALA A 215 -12.29 -2.24 -10.59
C ALA A 215 -11.90 -0.85 -11.11
N ASP A 216 -12.26 -0.58 -12.36
CA ASP A 216 -12.12 0.71 -13.06
C ASP A 216 -13.44 1.03 -13.82
N PRO A 217 -14.55 1.23 -13.10
CA PRO A 217 -15.86 1.44 -13.70
C PRO A 217 -15.98 2.79 -14.41
N ASP A 218 -16.11 2.77 -15.73
CA ASP A 218 -16.37 3.99 -16.53
C ASP A 218 -17.87 4.17 -16.82
N ARG A 219 -18.65 4.37 -15.74
CA ARG A 219 -20.10 4.56 -15.79
C ARG A 219 -20.57 5.60 -14.77
N PRO A 220 -21.58 6.45 -15.06
CA PRO A 220 -22.00 7.52 -14.15
C PRO A 220 -22.45 7.06 -12.75
N ASP A 221 -23.00 5.85 -12.66
CA ASP A 221 -23.53 5.24 -11.44
C ASP A 221 -22.51 4.34 -10.73
N TRP A 222 -21.22 4.48 -11.02
CA TRP A 222 -20.17 3.66 -10.39
C TRP A 222 -20.25 3.69 -8.85
N ALA A 223 -20.58 4.84 -8.27
CA ALA A 223 -20.63 5.06 -6.82
C ALA A 223 -21.77 4.30 -6.11
N GLU A 224 -22.70 3.71 -6.87
CA GLU A 224 -23.71 2.81 -6.31
C GLU A 224 -23.14 1.42 -6.00
N TRP A 225 -22.15 0.98 -6.77
CA TRP A 225 -21.63 -0.38 -6.80
C TRP A 225 -20.20 -0.50 -6.26
N TYR A 226 -19.43 0.57 -6.36
CA TYR A 226 -18.00 0.61 -6.07
C TYR A 226 -17.70 1.69 -5.04
N ALA A 227 -16.74 1.43 -4.16
CA ALA A 227 -16.34 2.39 -3.14
C ALA A 227 -15.64 3.61 -3.76
N ARG A 228 -14.88 3.43 -4.86
CA ARG A 228 -14.07 4.48 -5.50
C ARG A 228 -14.10 4.34 -7.03
N ARG A 229 -13.83 5.42 -7.76
CA ARG A 229 -13.80 5.45 -9.25
C ARG A 229 -12.77 4.47 -9.84
N ILE A 230 -11.65 4.29 -9.15
CA ILE A 230 -10.77 3.12 -9.30
C ILE A 230 -10.64 2.51 -7.92
N GLN A 231 -10.73 1.19 -7.81
CA GLN A 231 -10.44 0.45 -6.59
C GLN A 231 -9.22 -0.44 -6.82
N PHE A 232 -8.27 -0.39 -5.88
CA PHE A 232 -7.17 -1.34 -5.84
C PHE A 232 -7.62 -2.63 -5.16
N CYS A 233 -7.18 -3.75 -5.73
CA CYS A 233 -7.34 -5.09 -5.21
C CYS A 233 -6.64 -5.20 -3.86
N GLN A 234 -7.43 -5.45 -2.81
CA GLN A 234 -6.92 -5.77 -1.48
C GLN A 234 -6.89 -7.28 -1.21
N TRP A 235 -7.59 -8.07 -2.01
CA TRP A 235 -7.68 -9.52 -1.82
C TRP A 235 -6.44 -10.24 -2.37
N THR A 236 -5.56 -9.56 -3.14
CA THR A 236 -4.17 -9.95 -3.41
C THR A 236 -3.24 -8.74 -3.36
N ILE A 237 -2.20 -8.81 -2.52
CA ILE A 237 -1.22 -7.74 -2.35
C ILE A 237 0.16 -8.38 -2.23
N GLN A 238 1.19 -7.77 -2.84
CA GLN A 238 2.59 -8.10 -2.57
C GLN A 238 3.29 -6.88 -1.96
N ALA A 239 3.99 -7.08 -0.84
CA ALA A 239 4.69 -6.00 -0.16
C ALA A 239 5.99 -6.49 0.50
N LYS A 240 6.99 -5.61 0.53
CA LYS A 240 8.17 -5.78 1.39
C LYS A 240 7.76 -5.55 2.84
N LYS A 241 8.36 -6.32 3.75
CA LYS A 241 8.25 -6.11 5.19
C LYS A 241 8.53 -4.64 5.54
N GLY A 242 7.67 -4.07 6.39
CA GLY A 242 7.83 -2.72 6.91
C GLY A 242 7.40 -1.60 5.96
N HIS A 243 6.81 -1.90 4.79
CA HIS A 243 6.47 -0.88 3.79
C HIS A 243 5.63 0.28 4.37
N PRO A 244 6.02 1.56 4.17
CA PRO A 244 5.37 2.69 4.83
C PRO A 244 3.89 2.87 4.48
N MET A 245 3.44 2.55 3.26
CA MET A 245 2.01 2.56 2.92
C MET A 245 1.18 1.71 3.90
N LEU A 246 1.65 0.49 4.20
CA LEU A 246 0.96 -0.40 5.13
C LEU A 246 1.01 0.13 6.57
N ARG A 247 2.09 0.80 6.97
CA ARG A 247 2.15 1.49 8.27
C ARG A 247 1.05 2.54 8.39
N GLU A 248 0.91 3.42 7.40
CA GLU A 248 -0.12 4.47 7.42
C GLU A 248 -1.53 3.86 7.44
N LEU A 249 -1.77 2.82 6.64
CA LEU A 249 -3.05 2.09 6.63
C LEU A 249 -3.36 1.45 7.98
N ILE A 250 -2.40 0.73 8.58
CA ILE A 250 -2.55 0.08 9.88
C ILE A 250 -2.84 1.13 10.96
N ALA A 251 -2.09 2.25 10.96
CA ALA A 251 -2.30 3.34 11.90
C ALA A 251 -3.71 3.94 11.76
N LYS A 252 -4.18 4.14 10.52
CA LYS A 252 -5.51 4.68 10.25
C LYS A 252 -6.63 3.73 10.70
N ILE A 253 -6.53 2.44 10.38
CA ILE A 253 -7.51 1.43 10.82
C ILE A 253 -7.53 1.32 12.34
N THR A 254 -6.37 1.33 12.97
CA THR A 254 -6.22 1.30 14.44
C THR A 254 -6.91 2.49 15.07
N GLN A 255 -6.63 3.70 14.58
CA GLN A 255 -7.28 4.93 15.03
C GLN A 255 -8.81 4.85 14.91
N ILE A 256 -9.34 4.51 13.72
CA ILE A 256 -10.79 4.39 13.49
C ILE A 256 -11.41 3.40 14.48
N THR A 257 -10.76 2.25 14.67
CA THR A 257 -11.27 1.18 15.53
C THR A 257 -11.32 1.60 17.00
N LEU A 258 -10.25 2.22 17.51
CA LEU A 258 -10.19 2.69 18.90
C LEU A 258 -11.09 3.90 19.15
N GLU A 259 -11.24 4.80 18.17
CA GLU A 259 -12.22 5.90 18.25
C GLU A 259 -13.66 5.37 18.28
N ARG A 260 -13.98 4.37 17.44
CA ARG A 260 -15.29 3.70 17.49
C ARG A 260 -15.51 3.01 18.83
N LYS A 261 -14.51 2.32 19.37
CA LYS A 261 -14.58 1.71 20.70
C LYS A 261 -14.85 2.73 21.80
N LYS A 262 -14.08 3.83 21.83
CA LYS A 262 -14.20 4.90 22.83
C LYS A 262 -15.60 5.52 22.89
N HIS A 263 -16.32 5.55 21.77
CA HIS A 263 -17.64 6.15 21.65
C HIS A 263 -18.79 5.12 21.58
N ASP A 264 -18.54 3.84 21.90
CA ASP A 264 -19.52 2.75 21.81
C ASP A 264 -20.17 2.62 20.42
N GLN A 265 -19.36 2.76 19.37
CA GLN A 265 -19.76 2.75 17.96
C GLN A 265 -19.30 1.52 17.18
N LEU A 266 -18.66 0.53 17.82
CA LEU A 266 -18.15 -0.66 17.13
C LEU A 266 -19.24 -1.39 16.33
N GLN A 267 -20.45 -1.47 16.87
CA GLN A 267 -21.59 -2.14 16.22
C GLN A 267 -22.40 -1.22 15.31
N LYS A 268 -22.09 0.09 15.27
CA LYS A 268 -22.85 1.06 14.47
C LYS A 268 -22.39 1.03 13.02
N VAL A 269 -23.36 1.13 12.11
CA VAL A 269 -23.10 1.36 10.68
C VAL A 269 -22.94 2.88 10.50
N LEU A 270 -21.73 3.34 10.15
CA LEU A 270 -21.44 4.75 9.93
C LEU A 270 -21.31 5.12 8.44
N GLY A 271 -21.17 4.11 7.57
CA GLY A 271 -21.21 4.25 6.12
C GLY A 271 -22.62 4.26 5.53
N LYS A 272 -22.70 4.23 4.19
CA LYS A 272 -23.97 4.18 3.42
C LYS A 272 -24.87 3.02 3.87
N ASP A 273 -24.27 1.85 4.05
CA ASP A 273 -24.90 0.61 4.50
C ASP A 273 -23.85 -0.28 5.18
N GLN A 274 -24.23 -1.48 5.62
CA GLN A 274 -23.31 -2.40 6.28
C GLN A 274 -22.10 -2.77 5.42
N GLY A 275 -22.29 -2.96 4.11
CA GLY A 275 -21.20 -3.29 3.19
C GLY A 275 -20.27 -2.10 2.99
N GLY A 276 -20.85 -0.91 2.75
CA GLY A 276 -20.12 0.34 2.64
C GLY A 276 -19.33 0.69 3.90
N ASP A 277 -19.85 0.40 5.09
CA ASP A 277 -19.12 0.61 6.34
C ASP A 277 -17.89 -0.31 6.45
N ILE A 278 -18.01 -1.59 6.10
CA ILE A 278 -16.88 -2.54 6.06
C ILE A 278 -15.85 -2.08 5.02
N MET A 279 -16.30 -1.71 3.82
CA MET A 279 -15.42 -1.26 2.73
C MET A 279 -14.58 -0.03 3.11
N ASN A 280 -15.11 0.86 3.93
CA ASN A 280 -14.41 2.09 4.35
C ASN A 280 -13.74 1.97 5.73
N TRP A 281 -13.93 0.88 6.48
CA TRP A 281 -13.25 0.65 7.75
C TRP A 281 -11.97 -0.15 7.56
N THR A 282 -12.04 -1.30 6.88
CA THR A 282 -10.88 -2.19 6.66
C THR A 282 -10.77 -2.68 5.22
N GLY A 283 -11.85 -2.58 4.44
CA GLY A 283 -11.96 -3.16 3.11
C GLY A 283 -11.33 -2.32 1.98
N PRO A 284 -11.79 -2.52 0.72
CA PRO A 284 -11.10 -2.00 -0.46
C PRO A 284 -11.17 -0.47 -0.58
N GLY A 285 -12.14 0.20 0.06
CA GLY A 285 -12.30 1.65 0.02
C GLY A 285 -11.18 2.36 0.76
N ILE A 286 -10.97 2.02 2.03
CA ILE A 286 -9.87 2.60 2.82
C ILE A 286 -8.51 2.17 2.29
N PHE A 287 -8.37 0.93 1.82
CA PHE A 287 -7.14 0.46 1.18
C PHE A 287 -6.77 1.37 0.01
N THR A 288 -7.71 1.58 -0.91
CA THR A 288 -7.53 2.42 -2.09
C THR A 288 -7.13 3.85 -1.71
N ASP A 289 -7.83 4.45 -0.74
CA ASP A 289 -7.52 5.80 -0.25
C ASP A 289 -6.10 5.90 0.30
N MET A 290 -5.66 4.89 1.06
CA MET A 290 -4.34 4.90 1.67
C MET A 290 -3.22 4.66 0.65
N VAL A 291 -3.46 3.90 -0.42
CA VAL A 291 -2.52 3.81 -1.55
C VAL A 291 -2.37 5.17 -2.23
N PHE A 292 -3.48 5.85 -2.56
CA PHE A 292 -3.43 7.20 -3.15
C PHE A 292 -2.79 8.22 -2.20
N LEU A 293 -3.12 8.18 -0.91
CA LEU A 293 -2.53 9.05 0.10
C LEU A 293 -1.02 8.84 0.17
N TYR A 294 -0.54 7.60 0.19
CA TYR A 294 0.88 7.28 0.18
C TYR A 294 1.57 7.82 -1.08
N MET A 295 1.04 7.52 -2.27
CA MET A 295 1.59 8.00 -3.54
C MET A 295 1.64 9.54 -3.61
N ASN A 296 0.57 10.21 -3.16
CA ASN A 296 0.56 11.67 -3.10
C ASN A 296 1.56 12.21 -2.07
N SER A 297 1.74 11.53 -0.93
CA SER A 297 2.64 11.97 0.13
C SER A 297 4.09 11.90 -0.32
N ILE A 298 4.53 10.80 -0.92
CA ILE A 298 5.91 10.66 -1.42
C ILE A 298 6.22 11.57 -2.63
N MET A 299 5.17 12.12 -3.26
CA MET A 299 5.24 13.08 -4.35
C MET A 299 5.24 14.55 -3.88
N GLN A 300 5.01 14.82 -2.59
CA GLN A 300 5.11 16.18 -2.05
C GLN A 300 6.58 16.65 -1.95
N SER A 301 6.74 17.98 -1.81
CA SER A 301 7.99 18.60 -1.39
C SER A 301 8.23 18.35 0.10
N GLU A 302 9.50 18.30 0.53
CA GLU A 302 9.87 18.04 1.93
C GLU A 302 9.18 19.02 2.91
N ASP A 303 9.16 20.32 2.58
CA ASP A 303 8.50 21.35 3.39
C ASP A 303 6.99 21.15 3.60
N ARG A 304 6.35 20.32 2.76
CA ARG A 304 4.92 20.00 2.85
C ARG A 304 4.63 18.73 3.63
N LEU A 305 5.60 17.83 3.78
CA LEU A 305 5.39 16.54 4.47
C LEU A 305 5.06 16.72 5.96
N GLU A 306 5.55 17.80 6.57
CA GLU A 306 5.28 18.12 7.98
C GLU A 306 3.95 18.87 8.17
N GLN A 307 3.29 19.25 7.07
CA GLN A 307 1.99 19.93 7.13
C GLN A 307 0.85 18.91 7.18
N PRO A 308 -0.34 19.30 7.64
CA PRO A 308 -1.50 18.42 7.61
C PRO A 308 -1.84 18.01 6.16
N THR A 309 -2.37 16.80 5.97
CA THR A 309 -2.61 16.21 4.64
C THR A 309 -3.56 17.01 3.76
N ASN A 310 -4.41 17.87 4.33
CA ASN A 310 -5.28 18.78 3.56
C ASN A 310 -4.50 19.92 2.86
N ALA A 311 -3.25 20.14 3.22
CA ALA A 311 -2.34 21.08 2.55
C ALA A 311 -1.55 20.43 1.39
N HIS A 312 -1.64 19.10 1.22
CA HIS A 312 -0.97 18.38 0.15
C HIS A 312 -1.66 18.63 -1.20
N GLU A 313 -0.86 18.78 -2.25
CA GLU A 313 -1.40 18.82 -3.61
C GLU A 313 -1.86 17.42 -4.03
N GLU A 314 -3.03 17.34 -4.66
CA GLU A 314 -3.48 16.11 -5.33
C GLU A 314 -2.74 15.98 -6.68
N ILE A 315 -1.62 15.26 -6.67
CA ILE A 315 -0.72 15.05 -7.82
C ILE A 315 -1.11 13.76 -8.55
N VAL A 316 -1.39 12.70 -7.78
CA VAL A 316 -1.70 11.37 -8.30
C VAL A 316 -3.18 11.11 -8.09
N THR A 317 -3.92 11.03 -9.20
CA THR A 317 -5.35 10.73 -9.22
C THR A 317 -5.62 9.46 -10.02
N TRP A 318 -6.85 8.96 -9.96
CA TRP A 318 -7.31 7.81 -10.74
C TRP A 318 -7.10 7.96 -12.26
N HIS A 319 -7.01 9.19 -12.79
CA HIS A 319 -6.76 9.45 -14.21
C HIS A 319 -5.43 8.87 -14.71
N LEU A 320 -4.43 8.76 -13.81
CA LEU A 320 -3.13 8.15 -14.11
C LEU A 320 -3.28 6.65 -14.44
N PHE A 321 -4.24 5.97 -13.83
CA PHE A 321 -4.35 4.51 -13.87
C PHE A 321 -5.51 4.01 -14.73
N THR A 322 -6.56 4.81 -14.92
CA THR A 322 -7.76 4.36 -15.65
C THR A 322 -7.40 3.90 -17.07
N GLY A 323 -7.87 2.73 -17.48
CA GLY A 323 -7.60 2.15 -18.79
C GLY A 323 -6.15 1.69 -19.03
N MET A 324 -5.31 1.59 -18.00
CA MET A 324 -3.96 1.01 -18.17
C MET A 324 -4.04 -0.47 -18.54
N ARG A 325 -3.21 -0.90 -19.50
CA ARG A 325 -3.12 -2.29 -19.98
C ARG A 325 -1.80 -2.99 -19.63
N VAL A 326 -0.83 -2.21 -19.17
CA VAL A 326 0.49 -2.70 -18.74
C VAL A 326 0.86 -2.07 -17.40
N PRO A 327 1.79 -2.66 -16.63
CA PRO A 327 2.18 -2.15 -15.32
C PRO A 327 2.73 -0.71 -15.35
N LEU A 328 2.51 0.05 -14.27
CA LEU A 328 3.06 1.39 -14.07
C LEU A 328 3.81 1.44 -12.74
N VAL A 329 5.01 2.04 -12.72
CA VAL A 329 5.76 2.28 -11.48
C VAL A 329 5.74 3.76 -11.16
N LEU A 330 5.36 4.07 -9.92
CA LEU A 330 5.49 5.40 -9.31
C LEU A 330 6.31 5.26 -8.03
N GLU A 331 7.54 5.79 -8.06
CA GLU A 331 8.52 5.64 -6.99
C GLU A 331 8.69 4.16 -6.60
N ASP A 332 8.27 3.72 -5.41
CA ASP A 332 8.34 2.33 -4.97
C ASP A 332 7.00 1.57 -5.03
N VAL A 333 6.00 2.13 -5.71
CA VAL A 333 4.68 1.52 -5.92
C VAL A 333 4.55 1.02 -7.36
N LEU A 334 4.43 -0.29 -7.53
CA LEU A 334 4.09 -0.93 -8.79
C LEU A 334 2.58 -1.17 -8.86
N VAL A 335 1.92 -0.50 -9.80
CA VAL A 335 0.50 -0.67 -10.08
C VAL A 335 0.32 -1.61 -11.26
N LEU A 336 -0.45 -2.67 -11.07
CA LEU A 336 -0.77 -3.67 -12.08
C LEU A 336 -2.13 -3.38 -12.72
N PRO A 337 -2.29 -3.61 -14.04
CA PRO A 337 -3.58 -3.48 -14.72
C PRO A 337 -4.60 -4.47 -14.15
N ILE A 338 -5.89 -4.20 -14.39
CA ILE A 338 -7.00 -5.01 -13.86
C ILE A 338 -6.86 -6.50 -14.18
N THR A 339 -6.34 -6.83 -15.38
CA THR A 339 -6.12 -8.22 -15.82
C THR A 339 -5.21 -9.01 -14.89
N CYS A 340 -4.30 -8.38 -14.14
CA CYS A 340 -3.35 -9.11 -13.31
C CYS A 340 -3.99 -9.84 -12.14
N PHE A 341 -4.92 -9.19 -11.46
CA PHE A 341 -5.61 -9.76 -10.30
C PHE A 341 -7.09 -10.02 -10.60
N SER A 342 -7.74 -9.28 -11.50
CA SER A 342 -9.14 -9.53 -11.86
C SER A 342 -9.33 -10.03 -13.30
N PRO A 343 -8.58 -11.04 -13.79
CA PRO A 343 -8.84 -11.59 -15.12
C PRO A 343 -10.20 -12.31 -15.16
N GLY A 344 -10.84 -12.30 -16.33
CA GLY A 344 -12.08 -13.05 -16.57
C GLY A 344 -13.35 -12.42 -15.99
N VAL A 345 -13.29 -11.23 -15.38
CA VAL A 345 -14.50 -10.55 -14.86
C VAL A 345 -15.41 -10.02 -15.98
N GLY A 346 -14.94 -9.98 -17.23
CA GLY A 346 -15.75 -9.64 -18.41
C GLY A 346 -16.17 -8.17 -18.51
N GLN A 347 -15.58 -7.29 -17.70
CA GLN A 347 -15.91 -5.86 -17.64
C GLN A 347 -14.65 -5.02 -17.41
N MET A 348 -14.77 -3.69 -17.59
CA MET A 348 -13.71 -2.71 -17.28
C MET A 348 -12.37 -2.96 -18.01
N GLY A 349 -12.42 -3.61 -19.17
CA GLY A 349 -11.24 -3.91 -19.99
C GLY A 349 -10.36 -5.06 -19.49
N ALA A 350 -10.84 -5.87 -18.53
CA ALA A 350 -10.10 -7.03 -18.05
C ALA A 350 -9.93 -8.12 -19.12
N GLY A 351 -8.70 -8.59 -19.29
CA GLY A 351 -8.37 -9.75 -20.11
C GLY A 351 -8.89 -11.05 -19.50
N GLY A 352 -8.78 -12.15 -20.26
CA GLY A 352 -9.19 -13.49 -19.79
C GLY A 352 -8.14 -14.14 -18.88
N PRO A 353 -8.46 -15.28 -18.25
CA PRO A 353 -7.52 -16.03 -17.39
C PRO A 353 -6.26 -16.54 -18.10
N ASN A 354 -6.29 -16.65 -19.44
CA ASN A 354 -5.14 -17.04 -20.27
C ASN A 354 -4.32 -15.83 -20.76
N ASP A 355 -4.67 -14.61 -20.37
CA ASP A 355 -3.90 -13.42 -20.73
C ASP A 355 -2.50 -13.50 -20.11
N LYS A 356 -1.47 -13.03 -20.85
CA LYS A 356 -0.08 -13.02 -20.35
C LYS A 356 0.07 -12.25 -19.05
N TRP A 357 -0.80 -11.27 -18.81
CA TRP A 357 -0.80 -10.48 -17.60
C TRP A 357 -1.60 -11.12 -16.45
N ALA A 358 -2.38 -12.18 -16.69
CA ALA A 358 -3.21 -12.80 -15.66
C ALA A 358 -2.35 -13.58 -14.66
N TYR A 359 -2.22 -13.05 -13.43
CA TYR A 359 -1.38 -13.63 -12.39
C TYR A 359 -2.18 -14.42 -11.35
N VAL A 360 -3.34 -13.88 -10.97
CA VAL A 360 -4.22 -14.47 -9.96
C VAL A 360 -5.65 -14.34 -10.45
N GLN A 361 -6.45 -15.40 -10.27
CA GLN A 361 -7.87 -15.37 -10.55
C GLN A 361 -8.67 -15.51 -9.26
N HIS A 362 -9.60 -14.59 -9.02
CA HIS A 362 -10.53 -14.66 -7.90
C HIS A 362 -11.83 -15.37 -8.31
N MET A 363 -12.33 -16.28 -7.47
CA MET A 363 -13.53 -17.08 -7.76
C MET A 363 -14.83 -16.45 -7.25
N PHE A 364 -14.74 -15.36 -6.48
CA PHE A 364 -15.88 -14.57 -5.96
C PHE A 364 -16.90 -15.41 -5.19
N LEU A 365 -16.42 -16.36 -4.39
CA LEU A 365 -17.28 -17.33 -3.69
C LEU A 365 -18.00 -16.74 -2.48
N GLY A 366 -17.60 -15.54 -2.03
CA GLY A 366 -18.33 -14.78 -1.02
C GLY A 366 -18.33 -15.42 0.37
N SER A 367 -17.27 -16.16 0.69
CA SER A 367 -17.10 -16.98 1.90
C SER A 367 -17.28 -16.25 3.24
N TRP A 368 -17.11 -14.92 3.24
CA TRP A 368 -17.29 -14.04 4.39
C TRP A 368 -18.76 -13.74 4.72
N LYS A 369 -19.71 -14.01 3.82
CA LYS A 369 -21.14 -13.69 4.01
C LYS A 369 -21.85 -14.65 4.98
N ASP A 370 -21.28 -15.84 5.19
CA ASP A 370 -21.86 -16.92 6.00
C ASP A 370 -21.28 -16.98 7.42
N ASP A 371 -21.48 -15.93 8.21
CA ASP A 371 -21.17 -15.93 9.66
C ASP A 371 -22.32 -16.48 10.52
N LYS A 372 -23.41 -16.95 9.90
CA LYS A 372 -24.47 -17.67 10.62
C LYS A 372 -24.13 -19.16 10.66
N PRO A 373 -24.10 -19.81 11.85
CA PRO A 373 -24.04 -21.26 11.90
C PRO A 373 -25.27 -21.83 11.17
N LYS A 374 -25.05 -22.61 10.11
CA LYS A 374 -26.13 -23.35 9.47
C LYS A 374 -26.73 -24.29 10.54
N PRO A 375 -28.07 -24.31 10.73
CA PRO A 375 -28.69 -25.28 11.62
C PRO A 375 -28.25 -26.68 11.20
N ARG A 376 -27.86 -27.53 12.15
CA ARG A 376 -27.63 -28.95 11.88
C ARG A 376 -28.90 -29.49 11.24
N GLU A 377 -28.81 -29.92 9.99
CA GLU A 377 -29.88 -30.64 9.33
C GLU A 377 -30.20 -31.88 10.17
N ARG A 378 -31.37 -31.89 10.81
CA ARG A 378 -31.92 -33.11 11.38
C ARG A 378 -32.35 -33.96 10.19
N HIS A 379 -31.64 -35.05 9.95
CA HIS A 379 -32.12 -36.10 9.07
C HIS A 379 -33.52 -36.53 9.53
N PRO A 380 -34.56 -36.46 8.67
CA PRO A 380 -35.83 -37.08 8.99
C PRO A 380 -35.63 -38.59 9.01
N ASN A 381 -35.93 -39.19 10.15
CA ASN A 381 -36.00 -40.64 10.32
C ASN A 381 -36.97 -41.21 9.28
N ILE A 382 -36.49 -42.20 8.54
CA ILE A 382 -37.28 -43.02 7.64
C ILE A 382 -38.02 -44.03 8.51
N HIS A 383 -39.34 -43.99 8.49
CA HIS A 383 -40.22 -45.10 8.84
C HIS A 383 -41.14 -45.39 7.66
#